data_AF-A0A1V4QXZ3-F1
#
_entry.id   AF-A0A1V4QXZ3-F1
#
_cell.length_a   1.000
_cell.length_b   1.000
_cell.length_c   1.000
_cell.angle_alpha   90.00
_cell.angle_beta   90.00
_cell.angle_gamma   90.00
#
_symmetry.space_group_name_H-M   'P 1'
#
loop_
_entity.id
_entity.type
_entity.pdbx_description
1 polymer ?
#
loop_
_entity_poly.entity_id
_entity_poly.type
_entity_poly.pdbx_seq_one_letter_code
_entity_poly.pdbx_strand_id
1 'polypeptide(L)'
;MKKLAILVMVMFVASLCYGQNAWLNEIHYDNFGTDVGEFLEIVIENPGSYTLSDFTVSLYNGNGGAVYGSKTLDNFTVGNTIGNYTFYYYLYPANGIQNGSPDGLSVDYQGTVIQFLSYEGTLTATDGPANGLTSTDIGVS
;
A
#
# COMPACT_ATOMS: atom_id res chain seq x y z
N MET A 1 29.81 -34.72 44.57
CA MET A 1 29.48 -33.38 44.08
C MET A 1 28.43 -33.53 42.98
N LYS A 2 27.15 -33.22 43.27
CA LYS A 2 26.07 -33.34 42.29
C LYS A 2 26.12 -32.09 41.40
N LYS A 3 26.43 -32.25 40.10
CA LYS A 3 26.41 -31.16 39.14
C LYS A 3 24.95 -30.82 38.85
N LEU A 4 24.51 -29.65 39.27
CA LEU A 4 23.19 -29.10 38.94
C LEU A 4 23.27 -28.52 37.52
N ALA A 5 22.61 -29.16 36.55
CA ALA A 5 22.46 -28.62 35.21
C ALA A 5 21.20 -27.73 35.21
N ILE A 6 21.37 -26.43 35.02
CA ILE A 6 20.26 -25.49 34.80
C ILE A 6 19.94 -25.55 33.30
N LEU A 7 18.77 -26.09 32.97
CA LEU A 7 18.20 -26.05 31.63
C LEU A 7 17.56 -24.67 31.45
N VAL A 8 18.19 -23.78 30.67
CA VAL A 8 17.59 -22.52 30.23
C VAL A 8 16.66 -22.85 29.08
N MET A 9 15.35 -22.91 29.35
CA MET A 9 14.33 -23.02 28.32
C MET A 9 14.16 -21.64 27.68
N VAL A 10 14.80 -21.41 26.54
CA VAL A 10 14.55 -20.24 25.69
C VAL A 10 13.14 -20.41 25.10
N MET A 11 12.15 -19.69 25.64
CA MET A 11 10.87 -19.56 24.97
C MET A 11 11.08 -18.74 23.69
N PHE A 12 11.15 -19.44 22.55
CA PHE A 12 10.93 -18.82 21.25
C PHE A 12 9.43 -18.49 21.18
N VAL A 13 9.07 -17.24 21.48
CA VAL A 13 7.75 -16.74 21.10
C VAL A 13 7.80 -16.59 19.59
N ALA A 14 7.27 -17.58 18.87
CA ALA A 14 6.95 -17.41 17.48
C ALA A 14 5.83 -16.37 17.42
N SER A 15 6.20 -15.11 17.20
CA SER A 15 5.23 -14.11 16.76
C SER A 15 4.62 -14.65 15.48
N LEU A 16 3.33 -15.00 15.52
CA LEU A 16 2.55 -15.16 14.31
C LEU A 16 2.54 -13.77 13.66
N CYS A 17 3.48 -13.51 12.74
CA CYS A 17 3.32 -12.38 11.84
C CYS A 17 2.17 -12.75 10.91
N TYR A 18 0.96 -12.36 11.29
CA TYR A 18 -0.05 -12.13 10.28
C TYR A 18 0.52 -11.02 9.40
N GLY A 19 0.88 -11.35 8.16
CA GLY A 19 1.24 -10.33 7.18
C GLY A 19 0.08 -9.34 7.11
N GLN A 20 0.40 -8.06 7.00
CA GLN A 20 -0.60 -7.01 6.94
C GLN A 20 -1.45 -7.24 5.69
N ASN A 21 -2.65 -7.78 5.89
CA ASN A 21 -3.56 -8.08 4.79
C ASN A 21 -4.29 -6.79 4.40
N ALA A 22 -3.67 -6.07 3.48
CA ALA A 22 -4.21 -4.87 2.86
C ALA A 22 -3.95 -4.89 1.36
N TRP A 23 -4.79 -4.24 0.58
CA TRP A 23 -4.60 -4.13 -0.88
C TRP A 23 -5.33 -2.93 -1.47
N LEU A 24 -4.87 -2.47 -2.63
CA LEU A 24 -5.62 -1.57 -3.51
C LEU A 24 -6.82 -2.32 -4.09
N ASN A 25 -8.02 -1.90 -3.73
CA ASN A 25 -9.27 -2.48 -4.21
C ASN A 25 -9.81 -1.79 -5.46
N GLU A 26 -9.72 -0.46 -5.52
CA GLU A 26 -10.20 0.33 -6.65
C GLU A 26 -9.30 1.56 -6.87
N ILE A 27 -9.19 1.98 -8.12
CA ILE A 27 -8.56 3.23 -8.53
C ILE A 27 -9.33 3.82 -9.71
N HIS A 28 -9.46 5.14 -9.70
CA HIS A 28 -9.90 5.93 -10.83
C HIS A 28 -8.85 7.02 -11.05
N TYR A 29 -8.08 6.90 -12.13
CA TYR A 29 -6.92 7.75 -12.41
C TYR A 29 -7.01 8.49 -13.75
N ASP A 30 -7.92 8.10 -14.64
CA ASP A 30 -8.02 8.64 -15.99
C ASP A 30 -9.47 8.84 -16.41
N ASN A 31 -9.72 9.93 -17.14
CA ASN A 31 -10.97 10.20 -17.82
C ASN A 31 -10.75 10.58 -19.28
N PHE A 32 -11.79 10.38 -20.09
CA PHE A 32 -11.83 11.05 -21.39
C PHE A 32 -11.88 12.58 -21.18
N GLY A 33 -10.79 13.26 -21.54
CA GLY A 33 -10.70 14.72 -21.44
C GLY A 33 -9.92 15.16 -20.21
N THR A 34 -10.57 15.90 -19.31
CA THR A 34 -9.95 16.36 -18.05
C THR A 34 -10.27 15.39 -16.93
N ASP A 35 -9.26 15.02 -16.16
CA ASP A 35 -9.39 14.10 -15.03
C ASP A 35 -10.20 14.73 -13.89
N VAL A 36 -11.26 14.03 -13.47
CA VAL A 36 -12.23 14.45 -12.46
C VAL A 36 -12.74 13.25 -11.66
N GLY A 37 -12.92 13.44 -10.35
CA GLY A 37 -13.39 12.35 -9.49
C GLY A 37 -12.37 11.23 -9.36
N GLU A 38 -11.09 11.57 -9.45
CA GLU A 38 -9.98 10.66 -9.18
C GLU A 38 -10.03 10.21 -7.73
N PHE A 39 -9.84 8.90 -7.53
CA PHE A 39 -9.81 8.34 -6.19
C PHE A 39 -9.07 7.02 -6.18
N LEU A 40 -8.77 6.56 -4.97
CA LEU A 40 -8.32 5.22 -4.72
C LEU A 40 -9.00 4.66 -3.48
N GLU A 41 -9.10 3.34 -3.41
CA GLU A 41 -9.69 2.58 -2.31
C GLU A 41 -8.75 1.48 -1.86
N ILE A 42 -8.49 1.43 -0.56
CA ILE A 42 -7.70 0.39 0.11
C ILE A 42 -8.63 -0.41 1.00
N VAL A 43 -8.47 -1.74 0.98
CA VAL A 43 -9.12 -2.62 1.95
C VAL A 43 -8.09 -3.09 2.97
N ILE A 44 -8.47 -3.11 4.24
CA ILE A 44 -7.68 -3.70 5.33
C ILE A 44 -8.51 -4.76 6.04
N GLU A 45 -7.93 -5.95 6.24
CA GLU A 45 -8.47 -6.95 7.15
C GLU A 45 -8.11 -6.63 8.61
N ASN A 46 -9.09 -6.68 9.52
CA ASN A 46 -8.94 -6.42 10.96
C ASN A 46 -8.23 -5.09 11.28
N PRO A 47 -8.68 -3.94 10.74
CA PRO A 47 -7.98 -2.65 10.87
C PRO A 47 -7.75 -2.22 12.32
N GLY A 48 -8.59 -2.66 13.26
CA GLY A 48 -8.42 -2.41 14.70
C GLY A 48 -7.15 -3.04 15.31
N SER A 49 -6.43 -3.88 14.56
CA SER A 49 -5.15 -4.47 14.98
C SER A 49 -3.95 -3.60 14.61
N TYR A 50 -4.16 -2.49 13.88
CA TYR A 50 -3.09 -1.66 13.34
C TYR A 50 -3.30 -0.17 13.64
N THR A 51 -2.21 0.58 13.58
CA THR A 51 -2.25 2.04 13.53
C THR A 51 -2.38 2.46 12.06
N LEU A 52 -3.46 3.14 11.70
CA LEU A 52 -3.74 3.50 10.30
C LEU A 52 -2.69 4.45 9.69
N SER A 53 -2.05 5.29 10.50
CA SER A 53 -0.97 6.18 10.02
C SER A 53 0.32 5.43 9.63
N ASP A 54 0.42 4.15 9.97
CA ASP A 54 1.55 3.31 9.58
C ASP A 54 1.37 2.71 8.17
N PHE A 55 0.14 2.72 7.64
CA PHE A 55 -0.12 2.39 6.25
C PHE A 55 0.03 3.64 5.39
N THR A 56 0.80 3.52 4.31
CA THR A 56 1.00 4.61 3.35
C THR A 56 0.67 4.15 1.94
N VAL A 57 -0.03 5.01 1.21
CA VAL A 57 -0.14 4.94 -0.25
C VAL A 57 0.82 5.96 -0.85
N SER A 58 1.76 5.51 -1.67
CA SER A 58 2.72 6.37 -2.37
C SER A 58 2.49 6.28 -3.88
N LEU A 59 2.33 7.43 -4.55
CA LEU A 59 2.13 7.54 -5.99
C LEU A 59 3.48 7.77 -6.69
N TYR A 60 3.71 7.05 -7.77
CA TYR A 60 4.97 6.99 -8.51
C TYR A 60 4.79 7.48 -9.95
N ASN A 61 5.70 8.35 -10.38
CA ASN A 61 5.80 8.80 -11.75
C ASN A 61 6.69 7.82 -12.53
N GLY A 62 6.22 7.17 -13.59
CA GLY A 62 7.01 6.20 -14.34
C GLY A 62 8.02 6.84 -15.30
N ASN A 63 7.97 8.16 -15.52
CA ASN A 63 9.10 8.91 -16.08
C ASN A 63 10.14 9.22 -14.99
N GLY A 64 10.83 8.18 -14.54
CA GLY A 64 11.95 8.26 -13.58
C GLY A 64 11.75 7.42 -12.32
N GLY A 65 10.55 6.92 -12.08
CA GLY A 65 10.23 6.01 -10.97
C GLY A 65 10.18 6.67 -9.59
N ALA A 66 10.07 8.00 -9.52
CA ALA A 66 10.10 8.73 -8.26
C ALA A 66 8.69 8.94 -7.68
N VAL A 67 8.59 8.99 -6.35
CA VAL A 67 7.36 9.35 -5.63
C VAL A 67 7.04 10.82 -5.86
N TYR A 68 5.81 11.12 -6.29
CA TYR A 68 5.34 12.51 -6.42
C TYR A 68 4.29 12.90 -5.37
N GLY A 69 3.73 11.92 -4.65
CA GLY A 69 2.76 12.17 -3.60
C GLY A 69 2.55 10.95 -2.71
N SER A 70 2.21 11.19 -1.45
CA SER A 70 1.87 10.12 -0.52
C SER A 70 0.78 10.55 0.45
N LYS A 71 0.03 9.57 0.95
CA LYS A 71 -1.02 9.72 1.96
C LYS A 71 -0.97 8.56 2.93
N THR A 72 -0.96 8.84 4.22
CA THR A 72 -1.19 7.82 5.25
C THR A 72 -2.69 7.54 5.38
N LEU A 73 -3.04 6.31 5.74
CA LEU A 73 -4.41 5.83 5.65
C LEU A 73 -5.37 6.42 6.69
N ASP A 74 -4.84 7.04 7.74
CA ASP A 74 -5.63 7.85 8.68
C ASP A 74 -6.18 9.15 8.05
N ASN A 75 -5.70 9.55 6.86
CA ASN A 75 -6.28 10.65 6.07
C ASN A 75 -7.43 10.20 5.15
N PHE A 76 -7.74 8.91 5.09
CA PHE A 76 -8.77 8.39 4.20
C PHE A 76 -10.13 8.46 4.86
N THR A 77 -11.16 8.54 4.03
CA THR A 77 -12.54 8.39 4.50
C THR A 77 -12.83 6.92 4.73
N VAL A 78 -13.36 6.58 5.90
CA VAL A 78 -13.79 5.21 6.22
C VAL A 78 -15.08 4.91 5.47
N GLY A 79 -15.05 3.85 4.67
CA GLY A 79 -16.19 3.32 3.93
C GLY A 79 -16.90 2.19 4.68
N ASN A 80 -17.42 1.23 3.91
CA ASN A 80 -18.15 0.10 4.46
C ASN A 80 -17.21 -0.90 5.17
N THR A 81 -17.79 -1.76 5.99
CA THR A 81 -17.12 -2.93 6.56
C THR A 81 -17.93 -4.18 6.23
N ILE A 82 -17.27 -5.20 5.69
CA ILE A 82 -17.87 -6.49 5.34
C ILE A 82 -17.05 -7.60 6.03
N GLY A 83 -17.64 -8.22 7.05
CA GLY A 83 -16.91 -9.15 7.90
C GLY A 83 -15.75 -8.45 8.60
N ASN A 84 -14.53 -8.96 8.40
CA ASN A 84 -13.31 -8.39 8.98
C ASN A 84 -12.65 -7.35 8.07
N TYR A 85 -13.19 -7.06 6.88
CA TYR A 85 -12.60 -6.17 5.91
C TYR A 85 -13.25 -4.79 5.97
N THR A 86 -12.44 -3.75 6.15
CA THR A 86 -12.90 -2.35 6.09
C THR A 86 -12.29 -1.66 4.90
N PHE A 87 -13.11 -0.89 4.20
CA PHE A 87 -12.78 -0.14 3.01
C PHE A 87 -12.43 1.30 3.41
N TYR A 88 -11.38 1.85 2.82
CA TYR A 88 -10.91 3.22 3.04
C TYR A 88 -10.68 3.85 1.69
N TYR A 89 -11.25 5.02 1.43
CA TYR A 89 -11.06 5.71 0.15
C TYR A 89 -10.56 7.13 0.32
N TYR A 90 -9.82 7.61 -0.67
CA TYR A 90 -9.34 8.99 -0.73
C TYR A 90 -9.67 9.62 -2.08
N LEU A 91 -10.37 10.75 -2.04
CA LEU A 91 -10.68 11.55 -3.22
C LEU A 91 -9.54 12.53 -3.49
N TYR A 92 -9.00 12.51 -4.69
CA TYR A 92 -7.98 13.46 -5.12
C TYR A 92 -8.64 14.71 -5.74
N PRO A 93 -8.01 15.89 -5.61
CA PRO A 93 -8.31 17.01 -6.49
C PRO A 93 -8.08 16.62 -7.94
N ALA A 94 -8.71 17.34 -8.88
CA ALA A 94 -8.50 17.11 -10.32
C ALA A 94 -7.02 17.19 -10.73
N ASN A 95 -6.58 16.22 -11.54
CA ASN A 95 -5.19 15.94 -11.91
C ASN A 95 -4.31 15.60 -10.70
N GLY A 96 -4.89 14.92 -9.71
CA GLY A 96 -4.20 14.55 -8.48
C GLY A 96 -3.45 13.23 -8.58
N ILE A 97 -3.83 12.37 -9.52
CA ILE A 97 -3.16 11.13 -9.89
C ILE A 97 -2.68 11.31 -11.35
N GLN A 98 -1.41 11.00 -11.61
CA GLN A 98 -0.86 11.08 -12.95
C GLN A 98 -1.27 9.85 -13.79
N ASN A 99 -1.60 10.05 -15.06
CA ASN A 99 -2.06 9.05 -16.04
C ASN A 99 -1.01 8.80 -17.14
N GLY A 100 0.28 8.76 -16.79
CA GLY A 100 1.36 8.40 -17.71
C GLY A 100 1.43 6.90 -18.01
N SER A 101 2.04 6.56 -19.15
CA SER A 101 2.35 5.17 -19.56
C SER A 101 3.83 4.83 -19.33
N PRO A 102 4.19 4.16 -18.23
CA PRO A 102 3.37 3.85 -17.05
C PRO A 102 3.47 4.94 -15.96
N ASP A 103 2.51 4.92 -15.04
CA ASP A 103 2.56 5.48 -13.69
C ASP A 103 2.02 4.42 -12.73
N GLY A 104 2.12 4.64 -11.41
CA GLY A 104 1.66 3.65 -10.46
C GLY A 104 1.62 4.08 -9.01
N LEU A 105 1.40 3.12 -8.13
CA LEU A 105 1.36 3.35 -6.70
C LEU A 105 1.80 2.12 -5.90
N SER A 106 2.34 2.37 -4.71
CA SER A 106 2.57 1.33 -3.71
C SER A 106 1.66 1.49 -2.51
N VAL A 107 1.33 0.37 -1.87
CA VAL A 107 0.79 0.30 -0.52
C VAL A 107 1.85 -0.33 0.36
N ASP A 108 2.22 0.33 1.45
CA ASP A 108 3.17 -0.20 2.43
C ASP A 108 2.64 -0.09 3.86
N TYR A 109 3.22 -0.89 4.75
CA TYR A 109 3.06 -0.77 6.19
C TYR A 109 4.43 -0.61 6.84
N GLN A 110 4.66 0.52 7.51
CA GLN A 110 5.95 0.85 8.14
C GLN A 110 7.14 0.73 7.17
N GLY A 111 6.94 1.09 5.90
CA GLY A 111 7.94 1.00 4.83
C GLY A 111 8.10 -0.40 4.22
N THR A 112 7.38 -1.41 4.70
CA THR A 112 7.34 -2.73 4.07
C THR A 112 6.26 -2.77 3.01
N VAL A 113 6.65 -2.89 1.75
CA VAL A 113 5.71 -2.91 0.61
C VAL A 113 4.81 -4.13 0.66
N ILE A 114 3.50 -3.87 0.60
CA ILE A 114 2.45 -4.87 0.48
C ILE A 114 2.10 -5.09 -1.00
N GLN A 115 1.98 -4.00 -1.76
CA GLN A 115 1.75 -4.02 -3.21
C GLN A 115 2.53 -2.88 -3.89
N PHE A 116 2.98 -3.13 -5.12
CA PHE A 116 3.43 -2.09 -6.04
C PHE A 116 2.83 -2.35 -7.40
N LEU A 117 1.85 -1.53 -7.78
CA LEU A 117 1.01 -1.70 -8.96
C LEU A 117 1.21 -0.51 -9.91
N SER A 118 1.05 -0.76 -11.20
CA SER A 118 1.08 0.26 -12.24
C SER A 118 0.00 0.02 -13.27
N TYR A 119 -0.25 1.02 -14.10
CA TYR A 119 -1.15 0.96 -15.25
C TYR A 119 -0.38 1.34 -16.51
N GLU A 120 -0.87 0.87 -17.67
CA GLU A 120 -0.26 1.13 -18.98
C GLU A 120 1.20 0.69 -19.12
N GLY A 121 1.59 -0.38 -18.40
CA GLY A 121 2.94 -0.95 -18.40
C GLY A 121 3.54 -1.05 -17.00
N THR A 122 4.84 -1.33 -16.92
CA THR A 122 5.58 -1.50 -15.65
C THR A 122 6.64 -0.43 -15.45
N LEU A 123 6.81 0.08 -14.24
CA LEU A 123 7.92 0.94 -13.84
C LEU A 123 8.78 0.30 -12.75
N THR A 124 10.01 0.78 -12.60
CA THR A 124 10.86 0.48 -11.45
C THR A 124 10.99 1.73 -10.60
N ALA A 125 10.68 1.63 -9.31
CA ALA A 125 10.77 2.76 -8.40
C ALA A 125 12.23 3.10 -8.08
N THR A 126 12.54 4.38 -7.97
CA THR A 126 13.88 4.92 -7.67
C THR A 126 13.98 5.55 -6.28
N ASP A 127 12.84 5.71 -5.59
CA ASP A 127 12.75 6.16 -4.21
C ASP A 127 11.48 5.62 -3.50
N GLY A 128 11.23 6.12 -2.30
CA GLY A 128 10.07 5.72 -1.49
C GLY A 128 10.07 4.26 -1.02
N PRO A 129 8.94 3.77 -0.51
CA PRO A 129 8.80 2.40 0.02
C PRO A 129 9.14 1.31 -1.00
N ALA A 130 8.79 1.52 -2.27
CA ALA A 130 9.05 0.57 -3.35
C ALA A 130 10.42 0.69 -4.02
N ASN A 131 11.36 1.49 -3.49
CA ASN A 131 12.66 1.72 -4.12
C ASN A 131 13.37 0.41 -4.54
N GLY A 132 13.72 0.32 -5.83
CA GLY A 132 14.38 -0.84 -6.43
C GLY A 132 13.45 -1.99 -6.80
N LEU A 133 12.15 -1.90 -6.49
CA LEU A 133 11.14 -2.87 -6.93
C LEU A 133 10.58 -2.48 -8.30
N THR A 134 10.20 -3.49 -9.07
CA THR A 134 9.43 -3.33 -10.32
C THR A 134 7.95 -3.56 -10.03
N SER A 135 7.08 -2.69 -10.54
CA SER A 135 5.64 -2.78 -10.35
C SER A 135 5.04 -3.96 -11.12
N THR A 136 3.85 -4.38 -10.69
CA THR A 136 2.98 -5.27 -11.48
C THR A 136 1.95 -4.43 -12.24
N ASP A 137 1.93 -4.57 -13.56
CA ASP A 137 0.92 -3.92 -14.41
C ASP A 137 -0.47 -4.53 -14.18
N ILE A 138 -1.48 -3.69 -13.96
CA ILE A 138 -2.88 -4.09 -13.81
C ILE A 138 -3.58 -4.31 -15.16
N GLY A 139 -2.94 -3.96 -16.27
CA GLY A 139 -3.40 -4.31 -17.63
C GLY A 139 -4.56 -3.46 -18.14
N VAL A 140 -4.65 -2.19 -17.71
CA VAL A 140 -5.65 -1.22 -18.16
C VAL A 140 -4.96 -0.01 -18.85
N SER A 141 -5.73 0.69 -19.68
CA SER A 141 -5.36 1.87 -20.48
C SER A 141 -6.60 2.65 -20.89
#